data_AF-A0A2U3KIA0-F1
#
_entry.id   AF-A0A2U3KIA0-F1
#
_cell.length_a   1.000
_cell.length_b   1.000
_cell.length_c   1.000
_cell.angle_alpha   90.00
_cell.angle_beta   90.00
_cell.angle_gamma   90.00
#
_symmetry.space_group_name_H-M   'P 1'
#
loop_
_entity.id
_entity.type
_entity.pdbx_description
1 polymer ?
#
loop_
_entity_poly.entity_id
_entity_poly.type
_entity_poly.pdbx_seq_one_letter_code
_entity_poly.pdbx_strand_id
1 'polypeptide(L)'
;MSGQLAELGPFDASKFDLELSAVDSVLNSPRFRWLLGIDRQVTERGNVYNEKVNPAEFDQLLQSVCETEYQNGLILEALRTGPQSVREISAKTGLGVYSVSQRLVDVEKWGPVELQGYEGTTPKFIRTDACS
;
A
#
# COMPACT_ATOMS: atom_id res chain seq x y z
N MET A 1 -21.50 -6.40 -20.89
CA MET A 1 -21.07 -6.23 -19.48
C MET A 1 -21.65 -4.92 -18.91
N SER A 2 -22.97 -4.76 -18.78
CA SER A 2 -23.55 -3.50 -18.26
C SER A 2 -24.76 -3.69 -17.33
N GLY A 3 -25.35 -4.88 -17.25
CA GLY A 3 -26.52 -5.13 -16.38
C GLY A 3 -26.20 -5.37 -14.89
N GLN A 4 -25.03 -5.93 -14.56
CA GLN A 4 -24.69 -6.32 -13.17
C GLN A 4 -24.29 -5.14 -12.27
N LEU A 5 -23.84 -4.02 -12.85
CA LEU A 5 -23.41 -2.84 -12.09
C LEU A 5 -24.60 -2.00 -11.57
N ALA A 6 -25.77 -2.08 -12.22
CA ALA A 6 -26.94 -1.31 -11.81
C ALA A 6 -27.59 -1.81 -10.51
N GLU A 7 -27.45 -3.10 -10.18
CA GLU A 7 -28.04 -3.72 -8.97
C GLU A 7 -27.28 -3.39 -7.68
N LEU A 8 -26.00 -3.03 -7.77
CA LEU A 8 -25.17 -2.69 -6.61
C LEU A 8 -25.45 -1.27 -6.06
N GLY A 9 -26.26 -0.49 -6.77
CA GLY A 9 -26.48 0.92 -6.45
C GLY A 9 -25.24 1.79 -6.70
N PRO A 10 -25.33 3.10 -6.43
CA PRO A 10 -24.19 3.99 -6.57
C PRO A 10 -23.07 3.61 -5.59
N PHE A 11 -21.82 3.72 -6.04
CA PHE A 11 -20.66 3.52 -5.18
C PHE A 11 -20.65 4.57 -4.06
N ASP A 12 -20.71 4.10 -2.83
CA ASP A 12 -20.69 4.93 -1.63
C ASP A 12 -19.26 5.09 -1.12
N ALA A 13 -18.55 6.08 -1.68
CA ALA A 13 -17.16 6.36 -1.35
C ALA A 13 -16.92 6.64 0.15
N SER A 14 -17.94 7.13 0.87
CA SER A 14 -17.82 7.47 2.29
C SER A 14 -17.53 6.26 3.19
N LYS A 15 -17.85 5.05 2.72
CA LYS A 15 -17.59 3.80 3.44
C LYS A 15 -16.17 3.26 3.25
N PHE A 16 -15.38 3.86 2.35
CA PHE A 16 -14.07 3.38 1.95
C PHE A 16 -12.99 4.46 2.11
N ASP A 17 -13.16 5.35 3.08
CA ASP A 17 -12.28 6.52 3.25
C ASP A 17 -10.81 6.11 3.47
N LEU A 18 -10.58 5.05 4.26
CA LEU A 18 -9.25 4.51 4.53
C LEU A 18 -8.63 3.92 3.26
N GLU A 19 -9.38 3.08 2.55
CA GLU A 19 -8.93 2.40 1.33
C GLU A 19 -8.66 3.40 0.21
N LEU A 20 -9.56 4.37 0.01
CA LEU A 20 -9.42 5.40 -1.01
C LEU A 20 -8.24 6.34 -0.70
N SER A 21 -8.03 6.70 0.58
CA SER A 21 -6.86 7.48 1.01
C SER A 21 -5.56 6.72 0.78
N ALA A 22 -5.54 5.41 1.06
CA ALA A 22 -4.37 4.56 0.79
C ALA A 22 -4.07 4.47 -0.70
N VAL A 23 -5.09 4.27 -1.55
CA VAL A 23 -4.95 4.27 -3.01
C VAL A 23 -4.39 5.61 -3.50
N ASP A 24 -4.97 6.72 -3.07
CA ASP A 24 -4.51 8.05 -3.48
C ASP A 24 -3.05 8.30 -3.09
N SER A 25 -2.67 7.93 -1.87
CA SER A 25 -1.28 8.03 -1.39
C SER A 25 -0.30 7.22 -2.26
N VAL A 26 -0.64 5.97 -2.55
CA VAL A 26 0.19 5.08 -3.38
C VAL A 26 0.34 5.62 -4.80
N LEU A 27 -0.74 6.07 -5.43
CA LEU A 27 -0.73 6.64 -6.77
C LEU A 27 0.11 7.92 -6.85
N ASN A 28 0.16 8.69 -5.76
CA ASN A 28 0.97 9.90 -5.67
C ASN A 28 2.44 9.62 -5.29
N SER A 29 2.79 8.40 -4.89
CA SER A 29 4.15 8.05 -4.48
C SER A 29 5.16 8.08 -5.65
N PRO A 30 6.41 8.54 -5.44
CA PRO A 30 7.43 8.57 -6.49
C PRO A 30 7.76 7.18 -7.06
N ARG A 31 7.79 6.15 -6.21
CA ARG A 31 8.11 4.77 -6.60
C ARG A 31 7.06 4.21 -7.54
N PHE A 32 5.78 4.37 -7.22
CA PHE A 32 4.68 3.87 -8.06
C PHE A 32 4.58 4.63 -9.38
N ARG A 33 4.75 5.96 -9.36
CA ARG A 33 4.81 6.78 -10.58
C ARG A 33 5.97 6.40 -11.50
N TRP A 34 7.13 6.07 -10.93
CA TRP A 34 8.27 5.60 -11.71
C TRP A 34 7.97 4.23 -12.35
N LEU A 35 7.41 3.27 -11.59
CA LEU A 35 7.04 1.94 -12.09
C LEU A 35 6.06 2.00 -13.27
N LEU A 36 5.02 2.82 -13.17
CA LEU A 36 4.07 3.02 -14.27
C LEU A 36 4.72 3.70 -15.48
N GLY A 37 5.71 4.56 -15.26
CA GLY A 37 6.43 5.27 -16.32
C GLY A 37 7.41 4.40 -17.12
N ILE A 38 7.96 3.34 -16.52
CA ILE A 38 8.95 2.47 -17.16
C ILE A 38 8.34 1.27 -17.90
N ASP A 39 7.06 0.96 -17.69
CA ASP A 39 6.36 -0.16 -18.31
C ASP A 39 6.64 -0.23 -19.82
N ARG A 40 6.27 0.83 -20.55
CA ARG A 40 6.48 0.92 -22.00
C ARG A 40 7.94 0.79 -22.42
N GLN A 41 8.89 1.25 -21.59
CA GLN A 41 10.31 1.17 -21.90
C GLN A 41 10.84 -0.25 -21.75
N VAL A 42 10.46 -0.95 -20.69
CA VAL A 42 10.97 -2.28 -20.35
C VAL A 42 10.31 -3.37 -21.21
N THR A 43 9.03 -3.22 -21.54
CA THR A 43 8.26 -4.21 -22.32
C THR A 43 8.39 -4.01 -23.84
N GLU A 44 8.47 -2.77 -24.35
CA GLU A 44 8.56 -2.51 -25.81
C GLU A 44 10.00 -2.28 -26.31
N ARG A 45 10.81 -1.51 -25.56
CA ARG A 45 12.16 -1.09 -26.01
C ARG A 45 13.28 -1.98 -25.49
N GLY A 46 13.02 -2.76 -24.45
CA GLY A 46 14.01 -3.59 -23.75
C GLY A 46 14.68 -2.87 -22.59
N ASN A 47 15.20 -3.65 -21.64
CA ASN A 47 15.94 -3.13 -20.49
C ASN A 47 17.31 -2.54 -20.91
N VAL A 48 18.11 -2.04 -19.96
CA VAL A 48 19.44 -1.45 -20.21
C VAL A 48 20.44 -2.43 -20.87
N TYR A 49 20.10 -3.72 -20.89
CA TYR A 49 20.85 -4.82 -21.50
C TYR A 49 20.27 -5.28 -22.84
N ASN A 50 19.28 -4.55 -23.38
CA ASN A 50 18.59 -4.85 -24.64
C ASN A 50 17.76 -6.15 -24.60
N GLU A 51 17.45 -6.65 -23.40
CA GLU A 51 16.61 -7.82 -23.19
C GLU A 51 15.15 -7.38 -23.02
N LYS A 52 14.24 -8.11 -23.65
CA LYS A 52 12.80 -7.91 -23.47
C LYS A 52 12.34 -8.73 -22.27
N VAL A 53 11.83 -8.05 -21.26
CA VAL A 53 11.16 -8.75 -20.15
C VAL A 53 9.90 -9.39 -20.71
N ASN A 54 9.64 -10.64 -20.32
CA ASN A 54 8.42 -11.33 -20.66
C ASN A 54 7.22 -10.53 -20.09
N PRO A 55 6.25 -10.10 -20.92
CA PRO A 55 5.12 -9.31 -20.45
C PRO A 55 4.37 -9.96 -19.27
N ALA A 56 4.24 -11.28 -19.26
CA ALA A 56 3.56 -11.99 -18.17
C ALA A 56 4.33 -11.91 -16.84
N GLU A 57 5.67 -11.92 -16.88
CA GLU A 57 6.51 -11.76 -15.69
C GLU A 57 6.47 -10.31 -15.19
N PHE A 58 6.43 -9.35 -16.12
CA PHE A 58 6.26 -7.95 -15.79
C PHE A 58 4.90 -7.68 -15.12
N ASP A 59 3.82 -8.23 -15.65
CA ASP A 59 2.48 -8.11 -15.07
C ASP A 59 2.41 -8.69 -13.66
N GLN A 60 3.03 -9.86 -13.43
CA GLN A 60 3.11 -10.47 -12.10
C GLN A 60 3.91 -9.61 -11.13
N LEU A 61 5.05 -9.06 -11.58
CA LEU A 61 5.84 -8.14 -10.77
C LEU A 61 5.00 -6.90 -10.42
N LEU A 62 4.35 -6.29 -11.41
CA LEU A 62 3.53 -5.11 -11.23
C LEU A 62 2.40 -5.39 -10.22
N GLN A 63 1.69 -6.50 -10.35
CA GLN A 63 0.64 -6.90 -9.41
C GLN A 63 1.19 -7.06 -7.98
N SER A 64 2.35 -7.71 -7.82
CA SER A 64 2.96 -7.91 -6.50
C SER A 64 3.37 -6.59 -5.85
N VAL A 65 3.84 -5.63 -6.65
CA VAL A 65 4.21 -4.30 -6.16
C VAL A 65 2.98 -3.48 -5.84
N CYS A 66 1.94 -3.50 -6.68
CA CYS A 66 0.66 -2.86 -6.40
C CYS A 66 0.07 -3.34 -5.07
N GLU A 67 0.05 -4.65 -4.83
CA GLU A 67 -0.43 -5.23 -3.59
C GLU A 67 0.40 -4.76 -2.38
N THR A 68 1.73 -4.80 -2.50
CA THR A 68 2.62 -4.40 -1.42
C THR A 68 2.48 -2.92 -1.07
N GLU A 69 2.48 -2.05 -2.08
CA GLU A 69 2.35 -0.60 -1.89
C GLU A 69 0.96 -0.24 -1.34
N TYR A 70 -0.10 -0.90 -1.82
CA TYR A 70 -1.45 -0.72 -1.28
C TYR A 70 -1.51 -1.11 0.21
N GLN A 71 -0.99 -2.27 0.58
CA GLN A 71 -0.94 -2.71 1.98
C GLN A 71 -0.11 -1.74 2.86
N ASN A 72 1.00 -1.22 2.36
CA ASN A 72 1.78 -0.19 3.03
C ASN A 72 0.97 1.09 3.23
N GLY A 73 0.26 1.54 2.19
CA GLY A 73 -0.65 2.68 2.25
C GLY A 73 -1.71 2.51 3.34
N LEU A 74 -2.38 1.35 3.41
CA LEU A 74 -3.38 1.05 4.44
C LEU A 74 -2.81 1.20 5.86
N ILE A 75 -1.58 0.74 6.09
CA ILE A 75 -0.93 0.84 7.40
C ILE A 75 -0.60 2.30 7.73
N LEU A 76 -0.05 3.06 6.79
CA LEU A 76 0.24 4.48 6.96
C LEU A 76 -1.03 5.30 7.24
N GLU A 77 -2.15 4.94 6.62
CA GLU A 77 -3.44 5.56 6.88
C GLU A 77 -4.01 5.18 8.25
N ALA A 78 -3.91 3.92 8.67
CA ALA A 78 -4.32 3.49 10.00
C ALA A 78 -3.56 4.24 11.12
N LEU A 79 -2.27 4.48 10.91
CA LEU A 79 -1.39 5.22 11.82
C LEU A 79 -1.58 6.75 11.80
N ARG A 80 -2.34 7.30 10.84
CA ARG A 80 -2.63 8.75 10.77
C ARG A 80 -3.35 9.26 12.02
N THR A 81 -4.14 8.39 12.66
CA THR A 81 -4.90 8.71 13.87
C THR A 81 -4.08 8.62 15.18
N GLY A 82 -2.80 8.28 15.09
CA GLY A 82 -1.89 8.17 16.23
C GLY A 82 -1.30 6.77 16.41
N PRO A 83 -0.58 6.54 17.53
CA PRO A 83 0.18 5.31 17.75
C PRO A 83 -0.70 4.07 17.86
N GLN A 84 -0.35 3.01 17.14
CA GLN A 84 -1.14 1.77 17.09
C GLN A 84 -0.28 0.51 17.14
N SER A 85 -0.85 -0.56 17.69
CA SER A 85 -0.28 -1.90 17.69
C SER A 85 -0.63 -2.66 16.41
N VAL A 86 0.10 -3.74 16.15
CA VAL A 86 -0.16 -4.66 15.01
C VAL A 86 -1.62 -5.11 14.95
N ARG A 87 -2.23 -5.42 16.11
CA ARG A 87 -3.61 -5.90 16.18
C ARG A 87 -4.63 -4.81 15.87
N GLU A 88 -4.39 -3.58 16.32
CA GLU A 88 -5.26 -2.44 16.03
C GLU A 88 -5.21 -2.08 14.55
N ILE A 89 -4.02 -2.10 13.95
CA ILE A 89 -3.83 -1.87 12.51
C ILE A 89 -4.52 -2.98 11.70
N SER A 90 -4.36 -4.24 12.09
CA SER A 90 -5.04 -5.39 11.46
C SER A 90 -6.56 -5.23 11.49
N ALA A 91 -7.12 -4.83 12.64
CA ALA A 91 -8.56 -4.62 12.78
C ALA A 91 -9.08 -3.47 11.90
N LYS A 92 -8.32 -2.39 11.74
CA LYS A 92 -8.71 -1.23 10.91
C LYS A 92 -8.58 -1.49 9.40
N THR A 93 -7.54 -2.20 9.00
CA THR A 93 -7.18 -2.39 7.58
C THR A 93 -7.78 -3.67 6.99
N GLY A 94 -8.27 -4.57 7.82
CA GLY A 94 -8.70 -5.92 7.41
C GLY A 94 -7.55 -6.85 7.04
N LEU A 95 -6.29 -6.40 7.10
CA LEU A 95 -5.12 -7.23 6.82
C LEU A 95 -4.88 -8.23 7.95
N GLY A 96 -4.34 -9.39 7.61
CA GLY A 96 -3.91 -10.38 8.60
C GLY A 96 -2.78 -9.83 9.49
N VAL A 97 -2.77 -10.20 10.77
CA VAL A 97 -1.74 -9.78 11.75
C VAL A 97 -0.31 -10.03 11.23
N TYR A 98 -0.08 -11.16 10.58
CA TYR A 98 1.22 -11.49 10.00
C TYR A 98 1.60 -10.53 8.87
N SER A 99 0.67 -10.25 7.95
CA SER A 99 0.87 -9.29 6.86
C SER A 99 1.18 -7.90 7.41
N VAL A 100 0.45 -7.44 8.43
CA VAL A 100 0.74 -6.16 9.10
C VAL A 100 2.14 -6.14 9.67
N SER A 101 2.57 -7.20 10.39
CA SER A 101 3.92 -7.28 10.93
C SER A 101 5.00 -7.21 9.85
N GLN A 102 4.82 -7.91 8.72
CA GLN A 102 5.79 -7.87 7.61
C GLN A 102 5.86 -6.48 6.99
N ARG A 103 4.70 -5.88 6.72
CA ARG A 103 4.62 -4.56 6.09
C ARG A 103 5.12 -3.45 7.01
N LEU A 104 4.94 -3.55 8.34
CA LEU A 104 5.54 -2.61 9.29
C LEU A 104 7.06 -2.56 9.18
N VAL A 105 7.73 -3.69 8.97
CA VAL A 105 9.19 -3.71 8.72
C VAL A 105 9.53 -2.98 7.41
N ASP A 106 8.70 -3.13 6.37
CA ASP A 106 8.90 -2.47 5.09
C ASP A 106 8.72 -0.94 5.20
N VAL A 107 7.66 -0.47 5.87
CA VAL A 107 7.39 0.97 6.06
C VAL A 107 8.26 1.62 7.14
N GLU A 108 8.84 0.85 8.07
CA GLU A 108 9.88 1.35 8.99
C GLU A 108 11.21 1.53 8.25
N LYS A 109 11.55 0.62 7.32
CA LYS A 109 12.80 0.69 6.55
C LYS A 109 12.80 1.80 5.49
N TRP A 110 11.64 2.05 4.86
CA TRP A 110 11.54 2.92 3.68
C TRP A 110 10.54 4.07 3.82
N GLY A 111 9.75 4.09 4.90
CA GLY A 111 8.68 5.06 5.12
C GLY A 111 8.81 5.80 6.46
N PRO A 112 7.77 6.58 6.84
CA PRO A 112 7.79 7.41 8.03
C PRO A 112 7.16 6.68 9.22
N VAL A 113 7.61 5.47 9.57
CA VAL A 113 7.06 4.73 10.72
C VAL A 113 8.15 4.34 11.70
N GLU A 114 7.90 4.54 12.99
CA GLU A 114 8.83 4.20 14.06
C GLU A 114 8.10 3.48 15.21
N LEU A 115 8.83 2.63 15.94
CA LEU A 115 8.38 2.11 17.22
C LEU A 115 8.38 3.24 18.26
N GLN A 116 7.19 3.69 18.66
CA GLN A 116 7.04 4.73 19.67
C GLN A 116 7.37 4.22 21.08
N GLY A 117 7.02 2.96 21.37
CA GLY A 117 7.21 2.36 22.68
C GLY A 117 6.28 1.18 22.93
N TYR A 118 6.06 0.89 24.21
CA TYR A 118 5.23 -0.24 24.64
C TYR A 118 4.10 0.23 25.54
N GLU A 119 2.89 -0.28 25.29
CA GLU A 119 1.78 -0.25 26.22
C GLU A 119 1.73 -1.62 26.94
N GLY A 120 2.25 -1.66 28.16
CA GLY A 120 2.55 -2.91 28.85
C GLY A 120 3.64 -3.69 28.10
N THR A 121 3.28 -4.82 27.49
CA THR A 121 4.16 -5.62 26.62
C THR A 121 3.83 -5.47 25.13
N THR A 122 2.85 -4.62 24.78
CA THR A 122 2.39 -4.47 23.40
C THR A 122 3.12 -3.32 22.72
N PRO A 123 3.86 -3.56 21.62
CA PRO A 123 4.52 -2.49 20.89
C PRO A 123 3.50 -1.58 20.17
N LYS A 124 3.77 -0.28 20.18
CA LYS A 124 3.00 0.75 19.49
C LYS A 124 3.90 1.46 18.48
N PHE A 125 3.41 1.55 17.25
CA PHE A 125 4.06 2.19 16.12
C PHE A 125 3.39 3.51 15.83
N ILE A 126 4.14 4.52 15.41
CA ILE A 126 3.63 5.85 15.06
C ILE A 126 4.15 6.28 13.70
N ARG A 127 3.36 7.07 12.99
CA ARG A 127 3.80 7.76 11.77
C ARG A 127 4.55 9.05 12.12
N THR A 128 5.74 9.26 11.57
CA THR A 128 6.63 10.38 11.92
C THR A 128 6.35 11.68 11.17
N ASP A 129 5.60 11.61 10.06
CA ASP A 129 5.15 12.77 9.27
C ASP A 129 3.73 13.26 9.67
N ALA A 130 3.08 12.61 10.65
CA ALA A 130 1.75 12.99 11.14
C ALA A 130 1.79 14.07 12.26
N CYS A 131 2.98 14.42 12.76
CA CYS A 131 3.19 15.58 13.63
C CYS A 131 3.68 16.77 12.79
N SER A 132 2.73 17.54 12.25
CA SER A 132 2.92 18.92 11.77
C SER A 132 1.86 19.81 12.40
#